data_AF-A0A523HFW4-F1
#
_entry.id   AF-A0A523HFW4-F1
#
_cell.length_a   1.000
_cell.length_b   1.000
_cell.length_c   1.000
_cell.angle_alpha   90.00
_cell.angle_beta   90.00
_cell.angle_gamma   90.00
#
_symmetry.space_group_name_H-M   'P 1'
#
loop_
_entity.id
_entity.type
_entity.pdbx_description
1 polymer ?
#
loop_
_entity_poly.entity_id
_entity_poly.type
_entity_poly.pdbx_seq_one_letter_code
_entity_poly.pdbx_strand_id
1 'polypeptide(L)' 'MRNQTQALVAILGPTAVGKSKLGIAVAESLGAEIVSADSRLIYRGMDIGTA' A
#
# COMPACT_ATOMS: atom_id res chain seq x y z
N MET A 1 -28.23 -10.90 -3.14
CA MET A 1 -26.76 -10.89 -3.04
C MET A 1 -26.39 -9.98 -1.88
N ARG A 2 -25.73 -10.46 -0.82
CA ARG A 2 -25.30 -9.56 0.26
C ARG A 2 -24.15 -8.71 -0.30
N ASN A 3 -24.40 -7.42 -0.46
CA ASN A 3 -23.35 -6.45 -0.77
C ASN A 3 -22.48 -6.32 0.49
N GLN A 4 -21.51 -7.21 0.67
CA GLN A 4 -20.55 -7.09 1.76
C GLN A 4 -19.49 -6.08 1.32
N THR A 5 -19.56 -4.88 1.88
CA THR A 5 -18.52 -3.87 1.71
C THR A 5 -17.28 -4.35 2.45
N GLN A 6 -16.20 -4.64 1.74
CA GLN A 6 -14.91 -4.93 2.37
C GLN A 6 -14.34 -3.64 2.95
N ALA A 7 -13.81 -3.72 4.18
CA ALA A 7 -13.13 -2.60 4.80
C ALA A 7 -11.82 -2.29 4.04
N LEU A 8 -11.57 -1.01 3.78
CA LEU A 8 -10.36 -0.53 3.11
C LEU A 8 -9.60 0.42 4.04
N VAL A 9 -8.30 0.18 4.20
CA VAL A 9 -7.39 1.10 4.89
C VAL A 9 -6.52 1.79 3.85
N ALA A 10 -6.53 3.12 3.84
CA ALA A 10 -5.69 3.93 2.95
C ALA A 10 -4.60 4.63 3.75
N ILE A 11 -3.33 4.32 3.45
CA ILE A 11 -2.16 4.94 4.09
C ILE A 11 -1.56 5.95 3.13
N LEU A 12 -1.82 7.24 3.39
CA LEU A 12 -1.42 8.36 2.55
C LEU A 12 -0.27 9.16 3.18
N GLY A 13 0.44 9.94 2.36
CA GLY A 13 1.47 10.87 2.82
C GLY A 13 2.58 11.11 1.79
N PRO A 14 3.47 12.09 2.03
CA PRO A 14 4.57 12.42 1.11
C PRO A 14 5.52 11.24 0.86
N THR A 15 6.35 11.32 -0.19
CA THR A 15 7.44 10.36 -0.42
C THR A 15 8.42 10.35 0.76
N ALA A 16 9.06 9.21 1.03
CA ALA A 16 10.07 9.03 2.09
C ALA A 16 9.60 9.18 3.56
N VAL A 17 8.31 9.35 3.86
CA VAL A 17 7.80 9.42 5.26
C VAL A 17 7.59 8.05 5.93
N GLY A 18 8.00 6.95 5.28
CA GLY A 18 7.92 5.61 5.87
C GLY A 18 6.59 4.86 5.67
N LYS A 19 5.77 5.25 4.68
CA LYS A 19 4.46 4.63 4.41
C LYS A 19 4.54 3.12 4.19
N SER A 20 5.53 2.63 3.44
CA SER A 20 5.70 1.19 3.18
C SER A 20 5.94 0.41 4.47
N LYS A 21 6.75 0.97 5.39
CA LYS A 21 6.99 0.36 6.71
C LYS A 21 5.71 0.28 7.54
N LEU A 22 4.91 1.35 7.55
CA LEU A 22 3.62 1.36 8.25
C LEU A 22 2.62 0.38 7.61
N GLY A 23 2.55 0.35 6.27
CA GLY A 23 1.66 -0.53 5.53
C GLY A 23 1.91 -2.01 5.80
N ILE A 24 3.18 -2.42 5.87
CA ILE A 24 3.56 -3.80 6.23
C ILE A 24 3.08 -4.14 7.64
N ALA A 25 3.38 -3.30 8.64
CA ALA A 25 2.97 -3.55 10.03
C ALA A 25 1.43 -3.62 10.19
N VAL A 26 0.70 -2.75 9.49
CA VAL A 26 -0.77 -2.76 9.50
C VAL A 26 -1.30 -4.03 8.85
N ALA A 27 -0.78 -4.43 7.68
CA ALA A 27 -1.20 -5.62 6.98
C ALA A 27 -0.97 -6.91 7.80
N GLU A 28 0.20 -7.02 8.44
CA GLU A 28 0.52 -8.14 9.33
C GLU A 28 -0.44 -8.20 10.53
N SER A 29 -0.73 -7.06 11.16
CA SER A 29 -1.64 -7.02 12.32
C SER A 29 -3.09 -7.35 11.99
N LEU A 30 -3.53 -7.08 10.75
CA LEU A 30 -4.90 -7.28 10.30
C LEU A 30 -5.10 -8.57 9.48
N GLY A 31 -4.01 -9.29 9.15
CA GLY A 31 -4.07 -10.38 8.18
C GLY A 31 -4.59 -9.91 6.81
N ALA A 32 -4.23 -8.69 6.41
CA ALA A 32 -4.72 -8.04 5.20
C ALA A 32 -3.69 -8.07 4.07
N GLU A 33 -4.15 -7.81 2.85
CA GLU A 33 -3.29 -7.69 1.67
C GLU A 33 -2.96 -6.22 1.37
N ILE A 34 -1.78 -5.98 0.81
CA ILE A 34 -1.34 -4.65 0.40
C ILE A 34 -1.52 -4.48 -1.11
N VAL A 35 -2.16 -3.39 -1.50
CA VAL A 35 -2.22 -2.94 -2.89
C VAL A 35 -1.46 -1.61 -3.01
N SER A 36 -0.46 -1.54 -3.90
CA SER A 36 0.25 -0.30 -4.16
C SER A 36 -0.64 0.70 -4.87
N ALA A 37 -0.70 1.92 -4.34
CA ALA A 37 -1.39 3.06 -4.94
C ALA A 37 -0.40 4.11 -5.50
N ASP A 38 0.85 3.72 -5.75
CA ASP A 38 1.88 4.57 -6.35
C ASP A 38 1.92 4.40 -7.87
N SER A 39 1.76 5.50 -8.60
CA SER A 39 1.74 5.48 -10.08
C SER A 39 3.10 5.20 -10.72
N ARG A 40 4.19 5.23 -9.96
CA ARG A 40 5.55 5.00 -10.46
C ARG A 40 6.03 3.56 -10.24
N LEU A 41 5.54 2.88 -9.21
CA LEU A 41 5.91 1.48 -8.91
C LEU A 41 5.35 0.45 -9.91
N ILE A 42 4.48 0.86 -10.84
CA ILE A 42 3.96 -0.02 -11.90
C ILE A 42 4.99 -0.29 -13.01
N TYR A 43 6.01 0.57 -13.15
CA TYR A 43 7.00 0.47 -14.22
C TYR A 43 8.12 -0.49 -13.85
N ARG A 44 8.29 -1.55 -14.65
CA ARG A 44 9.36 -2.54 -14.46
C ARG A 44 10.73 -1.92 -14.73
N GLY A 45 11.73 -2.27 -13.90
CA GLY A 45 13.10 -1.77 -14.02
C GLY A 45 13.33 -0.37 -13.44
N MET A 46 12.32 0.24 -12.81
CA MET A 46 12.43 1.52 -12.12
C MET A 46 12.63 1.37 -10.60
N ASP A 47 13.31 0.30 -10.16
CA ASP A 47 13.32 -0.11 -8.74
C ASP A 47 14.06 0.86 -7.81
N ILE A 48 15.03 1.62 -8.33
CA ILE A 48 15.88 2.53 -7.52
C ILE A 48 15.24 3.93 -7.36
N GLY A 49 14.58 4.43 -8.40
CA GLY A 49 14.10 5.83 -8.48
C GLY A 49 12.66 6.06 -8.02
N THR A 50 12.03 5.07 -7.39
CA THR A 50 10.59 5.05 -7.07
C THR A 50 10.29 4.75 -5.60
N ALA A 51 11.33 4.74 -4.75
CA ALA A 51 11.25 4.51 -3.31
C ALA A 51 10.62 5.67 -2.52
#